data_AF-A0A2E8JZX6-F1
#
_entry.id   AF-A0A2E8JZX6-F1
#
_cell.length_a   1.000
_cell.length_b   1.000
_cell.length_c   1.000
_cell.angle_alpha   90.00
_cell.angle_beta   90.00
_cell.angle_gamma   90.00
#
_symmetry.space_group_name_H-M   'P 1'
#
loop_
_entity.id
_entity.type
_entity.pdbx_description
1 polymer ?
#
loop_
_entity_poly.entity_id
_entity_poly.type
_entity_poly.pdbx_seq_one_letter_code
_entity_poly.pdbx_strand_id
1 'polypeptide(L)'
;MPAAETARGIIHDPVRSEPTSEPLLPTIDETAVFLLESIADGFGIFTIPGTQYRLHLAVEEDLEESVGGRVRGRVHGRSLRMHHSPAGGNFIEPLEGRPRIVQGTVIAVDPGTHEVLVDLVVPIRLAIPESQSTASFSTGDMVNFYMEPGASFHRD
;
A
#
# COMPACT_ATOMS: atom_id res chain seq x y z
N MET A 1 -41.94 70.98 24.20
CA MET A 1 -40.50 71.12 23.86
C MET A 1 -39.74 70.76 25.12
N PRO A 2 -38.89 69.71 25.21
CA PRO A 2 -38.11 68.95 24.19
C PRO A 2 -38.65 67.50 24.04
N ALA A 3 -38.08 66.48 23.34
CA ALA A 3 -37.12 66.30 22.24
C ALA A 3 -37.38 64.90 21.63
N ALA A 4 -37.10 64.71 20.35
CA ALA A 4 -37.29 63.46 19.61
C ALA A 4 -36.11 62.49 19.80
N GLU A 5 -36.42 61.21 20.05
CA GLU A 5 -35.43 60.11 20.11
C GLU A 5 -35.52 59.27 18.83
N THR A 6 -34.41 59.18 18.09
CA THR A 6 -34.29 58.44 16.83
C THR A 6 -33.71 57.07 17.11
N ALA A 7 -34.50 56.01 16.89
CA ALA A 7 -34.04 54.63 16.95
C ALA A 7 -33.19 54.27 15.71
N ARG A 8 -31.94 53.85 15.95
CA ARG A 8 -31.08 53.22 14.92
C ARG A 8 -31.24 51.70 15.01
N GLY A 9 -31.93 51.09 14.04
CA GLY A 9 -31.98 49.64 13.86
C GLY A 9 -30.65 49.11 13.33
N ILE A 10 -30.07 48.14 14.03
CA ILE A 10 -28.83 47.44 13.68
C ILE A 10 -29.14 46.46 12.53
N ILE A 11 -28.41 46.58 11.42
CA ILE A 11 -28.49 45.65 10.28
C ILE A 11 -27.65 44.43 10.67
N HIS A 12 -28.26 43.25 10.75
CA HIS A 12 -27.58 41.99 11.01
C HIS A 12 -27.16 41.38 9.66
N ASP A 13 -25.87 41.41 9.34
CA ASP A 13 -25.33 40.64 8.22
C ASP A 13 -25.41 39.14 8.55
N PRO A 14 -25.86 38.27 7.63
CA PRO A 14 -25.78 36.83 7.82
C PRO A 14 -24.34 36.35 7.58
N VAL A 15 -23.75 35.72 8.59
CA VAL A 15 -22.45 35.03 8.50
C VAL A 15 -22.53 33.95 7.42
N ARG A 16 -21.76 34.13 6.35
CA ARG A 16 -21.58 33.15 5.29
C ARG A 16 -20.80 31.96 5.86
N SER A 17 -21.43 30.81 5.97
CA SER A 17 -20.77 29.56 6.36
C SER A 17 -19.81 29.17 5.24
N GLU A 18 -18.49 29.16 5.50
CA GLU A 18 -17.54 28.60 4.55
C GLU A 18 -17.73 27.07 4.49
N PRO A 19 -17.68 26.45 3.30
CA PRO A 19 -17.78 25.00 3.18
C PRO A 19 -16.57 24.36 3.86
N THR A 20 -16.83 23.55 4.89
CA THR A 20 -15.85 22.65 5.50
C THR A 20 -15.24 21.79 4.39
N SER A 21 -13.98 22.04 4.06
CA SER A 21 -13.24 21.21 3.11
C SER A 21 -12.93 19.89 3.81
N GLU A 22 -13.58 18.80 3.41
CA GLU A 22 -13.18 17.48 3.87
C GLU A 22 -11.70 17.26 3.50
N PRO A 23 -10.83 16.83 4.45
CA PRO A 23 -9.46 16.53 4.13
C PRO A 23 -9.44 15.38 3.12
N LEU A 24 -8.91 15.64 1.93
CA LEU A 24 -8.58 14.59 0.95
C LEU A 24 -7.50 13.71 1.59
N LEU A 25 -7.90 12.51 2.02
CA LEU A 25 -6.93 11.49 2.41
C LEU A 25 -6.01 11.22 1.20
N PRO A 26 -4.69 11.14 1.39
CA PRO A 26 -3.79 10.83 0.29
C PRO A 26 -4.17 9.46 -0.29
N THR A 27 -4.41 9.41 -1.60
CA THR A 27 -4.52 8.13 -2.32
C THR A 27 -3.15 7.48 -2.31
N ILE A 28 -3.02 6.35 -1.60
CA ILE A 28 -1.78 5.59 -1.56
C ILE A 28 -1.68 4.77 -2.87
N ASP A 29 -0.57 4.91 -3.58
CA ASP A 29 -0.32 4.15 -4.81
C ASP A 29 0.22 2.76 -4.45
N GLU A 30 -0.61 1.74 -4.67
CA GLU A 30 -0.26 0.33 -4.42
C GLU A 30 0.18 -0.38 -5.70
N THR A 31 0.35 0.36 -6.80
CA THR A 31 0.63 -0.22 -8.12
C THR A 31 2.07 -0.69 -8.21
N ALA A 32 2.28 -1.99 -8.28
CA ALA A 32 3.54 -2.58 -8.68
C ALA A 32 3.66 -2.60 -10.22
N VAL A 33 4.89 -2.43 -10.71
CA VAL A 33 5.18 -2.37 -12.14
C VAL A 33 6.28 -3.36 -12.47
N PHE A 34 5.97 -4.30 -13.37
CA PHE A 34 6.88 -5.40 -13.73
C PHE A 34 7.07 -5.53 -15.23
N LEU A 35 8.14 -6.21 -15.63
CA LEU A 35 8.22 -6.92 -16.91
C LEU A 35 7.85 -8.38 -16.64
N LEU A 36 6.82 -8.90 -17.30
CA LEU A 36 6.43 -10.31 -17.20
C LEU A 36 7.27 -11.14 -18.17
N GLU A 37 8.11 -12.04 -17.68
CA GLU A 37 9.05 -12.81 -18.50
C GLU A 37 8.45 -14.13 -19.01
N SER A 38 7.70 -14.80 -18.16
CA SER A 38 7.08 -16.09 -18.49
C SER A 38 5.95 -16.40 -17.50
N ILE A 39 5.07 -17.32 -17.91
CA ILE A 39 4.04 -17.93 -17.06
C ILE A 39 4.13 -19.44 -17.23
N ALA A 40 4.16 -20.16 -16.12
CA ALA A 40 4.09 -21.61 -16.08
C ALA A 40 3.52 -22.08 -14.75
N ASP A 41 2.71 -23.14 -14.78
CA ASP A 41 2.19 -23.81 -13.58
C ASP A 41 1.48 -22.88 -12.57
N GLY A 42 0.78 -21.86 -13.06
CA GLY A 42 0.08 -20.87 -12.23
C GLY A 42 1.00 -19.82 -11.59
N PHE A 43 2.25 -19.73 -12.04
CA PHE A 43 3.21 -18.72 -11.58
C PHE A 43 3.74 -17.89 -12.75
N GLY A 44 3.87 -16.60 -12.53
CA GLY A 44 4.61 -15.69 -13.40
C GLY A 44 6.00 -15.39 -12.86
N ILE A 45 6.98 -15.23 -13.76
CA ILE A 45 8.30 -14.68 -13.45
C ILE A 45 8.28 -13.19 -13.79
N PHE A 46 8.42 -12.33 -12.79
CA PHE A 46 8.30 -10.88 -12.90
C PHE A 46 9.64 -10.20 -12.61
N THR A 47 10.21 -9.54 -13.61
CA THR A 47 11.36 -8.66 -13.42
C THR A 47 10.91 -7.30 -12.91
N ILE A 48 11.57 -6.79 -11.85
CA ILE A 48 11.36 -5.42 -11.38
C ILE A 48 12.32 -4.48 -12.13
N PRO A 49 11.81 -3.56 -12.97
CA PRO A 49 12.64 -2.71 -13.82
C PRO A 49 13.64 -1.87 -13.03
N GLY A 50 14.91 -1.84 -13.48
CA GLY A 50 15.98 -1.10 -12.83
C GLY A 50 16.64 -1.84 -11.65
N THR A 51 16.27 -3.09 -11.40
CA THR A 51 16.83 -3.92 -10.34
C THR A 51 17.24 -5.30 -10.86
N GLN A 52 17.86 -6.12 -9.99
CA GLN A 52 18.20 -7.51 -10.30
C GLN A 52 17.11 -8.51 -9.86
N TYR A 53 15.99 -8.01 -9.32
CA TYR A 53 14.94 -8.86 -8.77
C TYR A 53 14.10 -9.52 -9.86
N ARG A 54 13.93 -10.83 -9.71
CA ARG A 54 13.00 -11.68 -10.47
C ARG A 54 12.10 -12.43 -9.51
N LEU A 55 10.88 -11.93 -9.32
CA LEU A 55 9.93 -12.49 -8.36
C LEU A 55 9.07 -13.55 -9.03
N HIS A 56 8.90 -14.68 -8.35
CA HIS A 56 7.95 -15.71 -8.76
C HIS A 56 6.67 -15.53 -7.95
N LEU A 57 5.61 -15.05 -8.62
CA LEU A 57 4.33 -14.75 -8.00
C LEU A 57 3.24 -15.65 -8.59
N ALA A 58 2.30 -16.07 -7.76
CA ALA A 58 1.11 -16.76 -8.23
C ALA A 58 0.27 -15.81 -9.11
N VAL A 59 -0.37 -16.36 -10.13
CA VAL A 59 -1.23 -15.62 -11.06
C VAL A 59 -2.52 -16.43 -11.22
N GLU A 60 -3.66 -15.79 -10.96
CA GLU A 60 -4.98 -16.44 -11.04
C GLU A 60 -5.74 -16.11 -12.34
N GLU A 61 -5.20 -15.18 -13.13
CA GLU A 61 -5.78 -14.68 -14.38
C GLU A 61 -4.92 -15.07 -15.59
N ASP A 62 -5.52 -15.09 -16.78
CA ASP A 62 -4.80 -15.31 -18.05
C ASP A 62 -4.00 -14.04 -18.37
N LEU A 63 -2.67 -14.16 -18.30
CA LEU A 63 -1.71 -13.09 -18.60
C LEU A 63 -0.76 -13.50 -19.73
N GLU A 64 -1.06 -14.59 -20.43
CA GLU A 64 -0.20 -15.20 -21.45
C GLU A 64 0.08 -14.21 -22.58
N GLU A 65 -0.90 -13.40 -22.96
CA GLU A 65 -0.76 -12.33 -23.95
C GLU A 65 0.18 -11.19 -23.52
N SER A 66 0.42 -11.05 -22.21
CA SER A 66 1.24 -9.99 -21.62
C SER A 66 2.71 -10.41 -21.43
N VAL A 67 3.06 -11.66 -21.72
CA VAL A 67 4.43 -12.16 -21.64
C VAL A 67 5.35 -11.38 -22.58
N GLY A 68 6.52 -10.97 -22.06
CA GLY A 68 7.48 -10.07 -22.71
C GLY A 68 7.11 -8.58 -22.58
N GLY A 69 5.95 -8.27 -22.01
CA GLY A 69 5.41 -6.93 -21.87
C GLY A 69 5.48 -6.37 -20.43
N ARG A 70 5.24 -5.07 -20.33
CA ARG A 70 5.13 -4.39 -19.03
C ARG A 70 3.72 -4.57 -18.47
N VAL A 71 3.63 -5.03 -17.24
CA VAL A 71 2.36 -5.20 -16.52
C VAL A 71 2.31 -4.29 -15.29
N ARG A 72 1.09 -3.87 -14.93
CA ARG A 72 0.79 -3.05 -13.76
C ARG A 72 -0.34 -3.72 -12.98
N GLY A 73 -0.24 -3.71 -11.67
CA GLY A 73 -1.22 -4.35 -10.80
C GLY A 73 -0.80 -4.34 -9.35
N ARG A 74 -1.52 -5.09 -8.53
CA ARG A 74 -1.32 -5.18 -7.09
C ARG A 74 -0.70 -6.52 -6.72
N VAL A 75 0.18 -6.50 -5.71
CA VAL A 75 0.79 -7.71 -5.15
C VAL A 75 0.25 -7.95 -3.76
N HIS A 76 -0.23 -9.17 -3.52
CA HIS A 76 -0.69 -9.61 -2.20
C HIS A 76 0.21 -10.71 -1.66
N GLY A 77 0.31 -10.78 -0.35
CA GLY A 77 1.04 -11.84 0.33
C GLY A 77 0.58 -12.01 1.78
N ARG A 78 1.23 -12.93 2.49
CA ARG A 78 0.99 -13.18 3.90
C ARG A 78 2.31 -13.18 4.63
N SER A 79 2.40 -12.46 5.73
CA SER A 79 3.59 -12.49 6.57
C SER A 79 3.48 -13.60 7.62
N LEU A 80 4.62 -14.14 8.04
CA LEU A 80 4.76 -14.63 9.40
C LEU A 80 4.83 -13.43 10.37
N ARG A 81 5.24 -13.65 11.61
CA ARG A 81 5.38 -12.56 12.57
C ARG A 81 6.33 -11.48 12.03
N MET A 82 5.86 -10.23 12.02
CA MET A 82 6.69 -9.07 11.67
C MET A 82 7.38 -8.49 12.88
N HIS A 83 8.61 -8.03 12.68
CA HIS A 83 9.43 -7.39 13.69
C HIS A 83 9.81 -5.99 13.24
N HIS A 84 9.84 -5.06 14.18
CA HIS A 84 10.42 -3.74 13.95
C HIS A 84 11.92 -3.88 13.71
N SER A 85 12.43 -3.21 12.68
CA SER A 85 13.85 -3.18 12.37
C SER A 85 14.41 -1.78 12.59
N PRO A 86 15.48 -1.63 13.39
CA PRO A 86 15.99 -0.31 13.77
C PRO A 86 16.78 0.41 12.66
N ALA A 87 17.19 -0.32 11.62
CA ALA A 87 17.99 0.19 10.51
C ALA A 87 17.97 -0.78 9.32
N GLY A 88 18.43 -0.31 8.17
CA GLY A 88 18.56 -1.10 6.95
C GLY A 88 17.92 -0.41 5.76
N GLY A 89 17.62 -1.19 4.73
CA GLY A 89 16.96 -0.73 3.53
C GLY A 89 16.00 -1.80 3.01
N ASN A 90 15.14 -1.42 2.08
CA ASN A 90 14.14 -2.33 1.55
C ASN A 90 14.81 -3.45 0.74
N PHE A 91 14.45 -4.70 1.02
CA PHE A 91 14.93 -5.85 0.24
C PHE A 91 13.93 -7.01 0.24
N ILE A 92 14.10 -7.89 -0.74
CA ILE A 92 13.44 -9.19 -0.83
C ILE A 92 14.54 -10.24 -1.01
N GLU A 93 14.40 -11.42 -0.41
CA GLU A 93 15.28 -12.55 -0.70
C GLU A 93 14.47 -13.81 -1.00
N PRO A 94 14.94 -14.65 -1.93
CA PRO A 94 16.12 -14.44 -2.80
C PRO A 94 15.91 -13.34 -3.86
N LEU A 95 16.98 -12.91 -4.53
CA LEU A 95 16.90 -12.01 -5.68
C LEU A 95 16.09 -12.63 -6.84
N GLU A 96 16.16 -13.95 -7.00
CA GLU A 96 15.42 -14.72 -8.00
C GLU A 96 14.63 -15.84 -7.31
N GLY A 97 13.30 -15.79 -7.39
CA GLY A 97 12.40 -16.79 -6.84
C GLY A 97 11.21 -16.23 -6.10
N ARG A 98 10.58 -17.08 -5.29
CA ARG A 98 9.45 -16.69 -4.42
C ARG A 98 9.97 -15.81 -3.27
N PRO A 99 9.34 -14.68 -2.95
CA PRO A 99 9.70 -13.89 -1.77
C PRO A 99 9.71 -14.75 -0.49
N ARG A 100 10.76 -14.65 0.32
CA ARG A 100 10.89 -15.42 1.58
C ARG A 100 11.31 -14.58 2.77
N ILE A 101 12.40 -13.84 2.67
CA ILE A 101 12.88 -12.94 3.73
C ILE A 101 12.76 -11.54 3.18
N VAL A 102 12.08 -10.66 3.89
CA VAL A 102 11.85 -9.30 3.39
C VAL A 102 12.03 -8.28 4.49
N GLN A 103 12.42 -7.08 4.08
CA GLN A 103 12.42 -5.88 4.90
C GLN A 103 11.88 -4.73 4.07
N GLY A 104 11.07 -3.88 4.69
CA GLY A 104 10.71 -2.60 4.11
C GLY A 104 9.86 -1.75 5.02
N THR A 105 9.29 -0.70 4.45
CA THR A 105 8.67 0.39 5.22
C THR A 105 7.15 0.29 5.14
N VAL A 106 6.47 0.26 6.27
CA VAL A 106 5.00 0.34 6.32
C VAL A 106 4.57 1.68 5.74
N ILE A 107 3.75 1.65 4.68
CA ILE A 107 3.19 2.86 4.06
C ILE A 107 1.70 3.04 4.38
N ALA A 108 0.99 1.95 4.67
CA ALA A 108 -0.39 1.99 5.17
C ALA A 108 -0.69 0.84 6.13
N VAL A 109 -1.66 1.04 7.02
CA VAL A 109 -2.22 0.02 7.91
C VAL A 109 -3.73 -0.04 7.67
N ASP A 110 -4.28 -1.22 7.43
CA ASP A 110 -5.71 -1.45 7.32
C ASP A 110 -6.19 -2.41 8.44
N PRO A 111 -6.70 -1.85 9.55
CA PRO A 111 -7.25 -2.66 10.63
C PRO A 111 -8.53 -3.42 10.24
N GLY A 112 -9.26 -2.98 9.21
CA GLY A 112 -10.51 -3.59 8.78
C GLY A 112 -10.31 -4.92 8.05
N THR A 113 -9.23 -5.03 7.27
CA THR A 113 -8.84 -6.26 6.57
C THR A 113 -7.73 -7.04 7.29
N HIS A 114 -7.20 -6.51 8.39
CA HIS A 114 -6.05 -7.05 9.13
C HIS A 114 -4.78 -7.14 8.24
N GLU A 115 -4.54 -6.08 7.47
CA GLU A 115 -3.44 -5.98 6.53
C GLU A 115 -2.56 -4.76 6.78
N VAL A 116 -1.33 -4.82 6.25
CA VAL A 116 -0.46 -3.66 6.07
C VAL A 116 0.02 -3.60 4.64
N LEU A 117 0.14 -2.39 4.12
CA LEU A 117 0.83 -2.14 2.86
C LEU A 117 2.28 -1.74 3.18
N VAL A 118 3.23 -2.49 2.64
CA VAL A 118 4.66 -2.27 2.87
C VAL A 118 5.33 -1.93 1.55
N ASP A 119 6.04 -0.81 1.54
CA ASP A 119 7.00 -0.47 0.50
C ASP A 119 8.23 -1.35 0.68
N LEU A 120 8.37 -2.32 -0.22
CA LEU A 120 9.56 -3.17 -0.34
C LEU A 120 10.40 -2.65 -1.51
N VAL A 121 10.80 -3.54 -2.41
CA VAL A 121 11.30 -3.17 -3.75
C VAL A 121 10.15 -2.73 -4.66
N VAL A 122 8.94 -3.21 -4.34
CA VAL A 122 7.64 -2.81 -4.89
C VAL A 122 6.62 -2.78 -3.73
N PRO A 123 5.50 -2.05 -3.85
CA PRO A 123 4.42 -2.13 -2.85
C PRO A 123 3.84 -3.55 -2.79
N ILE A 124 3.73 -4.11 -1.59
CA ILE A 124 3.04 -5.39 -1.35
C ILE A 124 2.08 -5.24 -0.18
N ARG A 125 0.83 -5.64 -0.40
CA ARG A 125 -0.22 -5.73 0.62
C ARG A 125 -0.14 -7.08 1.33
N LEU A 126 -0.10 -7.06 2.65
CA LEU A 126 0.27 -8.21 3.46
C LEU A 126 -0.76 -8.45 4.54
N ALA A 127 -1.38 -9.62 4.51
CA ALA A 127 -2.13 -10.12 5.66
C ALA A 127 -1.14 -10.49 6.78
N ILE A 128 -1.43 -10.01 7.99
CA ILE A 128 -0.64 -10.27 9.20
C ILE A 128 -1.24 -11.49 9.94
N PRO A 129 -0.46 -12.31 10.66
CA PRO A 129 -1.02 -13.37 11.50
C PRO A 129 -1.99 -12.80 12.53
N GLU A 130 -3.12 -13.48 12.78
CA GLU A 130 -4.10 -13.00 13.78
C GLU A 130 -3.53 -12.90 15.21
N SER A 131 -2.44 -13.61 15.50
CA SER A 131 -1.69 -13.51 16.75
C SER A 131 -0.90 -12.22 16.91
N GLN A 132 -0.88 -11.35 15.89
CA GLN A 132 -0.21 -10.07 15.88
C GLN A 132 -1.19 -8.96 15.47
N SER A 133 -1.37 -7.98 16.35
CA SER A 133 -2.27 -6.85 16.10
C SER A 133 -1.65 -5.85 15.13
N THR A 134 -2.43 -5.41 14.14
CA THR A 134 -2.07 -4.33 13.19
C THR A 134 -1.77 -3.00 13.88
N ALA A 135 -2.32 -2.76 15.08
CA ALA A 135 -2.02 -1.58 15.91
C ALA A 135 -0.58 -1.54 16.43
N SER A 136 0.20 -2.59 16.21
CA SER A 136 1.65 -2.62 16.53
C SER A 136 2.50 -1.91 15.48
N PHE A 137 1.90 -1.43 14.39
CA PHE A 137 2.56 -0.80 13.26
C PHE A 137 1.95 0.57 12.97
N SER A 138 2.77 1.44 12.38
CA SER A 138 2.47 2.79 11.94
C SER A 138 3.17 3.05 10.61
N THR A 139 2.61 3.94 9.79
CA THR A 139 3.28 4.43 8.59
C THR A 139 4.67 4.99 8.93
N GLY A 140 5.69 4.56 8.20
CA GLY A 140 7.10 4.89 8.42
C GLY A 140 7.86 3.83 9.21
N ASP A 141 7.19 2.84 9.82
CA ASP A 141 7.87 1.77 10.52
C ASP A 141 8.63 0.86 9.55
N MET A 142 9.91 0.64 9.82
CA MET A 142 10.69 -0.37 9.11
C MET A 142 10.43 -1.72 9.75
N VAL A 143 10.01 -2.70 8.95
CA VAL A 143 9.68 -4.05 9.41
C VAL A 143 10.47 -5.11 8.67
N ASN A 144 10.85 -6.18 9.35
CA ASN A 144 11.42 -7.38 8.75
C ASN A 144 10.61 -8.62 9.13
N PHE A 145 10.44 -9.53 8.17
CA PHE A 145 9.65 -10.74 8.36
C PHE A 145 9.98 -11.81 7.32
N TYR A 146 9.53 -13.02 7.64
CA TYR A 146 9.43 -14.09 6.66
C TYR A 146 8.06 -14.04 6.00
N MET A 147 8.00 -14.22 4.69
CA MET A 147 6.76 -14.32 3.93
C MET A 147 6.34 -15.79 3.78
N GLU A 148 5.05 -16.07 3.94
CA GLU A 148 4.49 -17.38 3.60
C GLU A 148 4.56 -17.59 2.07
N PRO A 149 4.72 -18.83 1.58
CA PRO A 149 4.58 -19.10 0.15
C PRO A 149 3.19 -18.70 -0.35
N GLY A 150 3.11 -18.19 -1.59
CA GLY A 150 1.84 -17.88 -2.25
C GLY A 150 1.57 -16.40 -2.48
N ALA A 151 2.58 -15.53 -2.42
CA ALA A 151 2.43 -14.16 -2.89
C ALA A 151 1.91 -14.13 -4.35
N SER A 152 0.92 -13.30 -4.62
CA SER A 152 0.17 -13.28 -5.87
C SER A 152 0.19 -11.89 -6.53
N PHE A 153 0.10 -11.88 -7.85
CA PHE A 153 -0.10 -10.68 -8.65
C PHE A 153 -1.53 -10.65 -9.21
N HIS A 154 -2.15 -9.48 -9.18
CA HIS A 154 -3.47 -9.23 -9.77
C HIS A 154 -3.40 -7.95 -10.62
N ARG A 155 -3.78 -8.05 -11.89
CA ARG A 155 -3.85 -6.91 -12.81
C ARG A 155 -4.94 -5.91 -12.38
N ASP A 156 -4.69 -4.64 -12.65
CA ASP A 156 -5.66 -3.56 -12.47
C ASP A 156 -6.74 -3.54 -13.56
#